data_AF-A0A948CZJ8-F1
#
_entry.id   AF-A0A948CZJ8-F1
#
_cell.length_a   1.000
_cell.length_b   1.000
_cell.length_c   1.000
_cell.angle_alpha   90.00
_cell.angle_beta   90.00
_cell.angle_gamma   90.00
#
_symmetry.space_group_name_H-M   'P 1'
#
loop_
_entity.id
_entity.type
_entity.pdbx_description
1 polymer ?
#
loop_
_entity_poly.entity_id
_entity_poly.type
_entity_poly.pdbx_seq_one_letter_code
_entity_poly.pdbx_strand_id
1 'polypeptide(L)'
;QDYKRAIILGSKSFGKGSVQTIFPLSDGSAIRLTTSKYFSPKGQVIHGQGVMPDLVVQEGKIQLTVKEDTGKSAEEIFQKIEKGKAEEKIAEKIPEEYLSDNQLMRAMDVLKAIKIYNPPDYSRTDSE
;
A
#
# COMPACT_ATOMS: atom_id res chain seq x y z
N GLN A 1 9.74 -5.07 4.06
CA GLN A 1 10.66 -4.26 4.88
C GLN A 1 11.99 -4.96 5.17
N ASP A 2 12.03 -6.07 5.92
CA ASP A 2 13.31 -6.63 6.39
C ASP A 2 14.26 -7.11 5.28
N TYR A 3 13.72 -7.70 4.23
CA TYR A 3 14.47 -8.05 3.01
C TYR A 3 14.54 -6.92 1.97
N LYS A 4 14.13 -5.69 2.33
CA LYS A 4 14.06 -4.51 1.43
C LYS A 4 13.32 -4.71 0.09
N ARG A 5 12.53 -5.79 -0.05
CA ARG A 5 11.80 -6.14 -1.29
C ARG A 5 10.60 -5.24 -1.62
N ALA A 6 10.10 -4.49 -0.65
CA ALA A 6 8.90 -3.69 -0.78
C ALA A 6 8.92 -2.56 0.25
N ILE A 7 8.36 -1.42 -0.16
CA ILE A 7 8.10 -0.25 0.68
C ILE A 7 6.71 -0.43 1.29
N ILE A 8 6.61 -0.30 2.61
CA ILE A 8 5.32 -0.38 3.32
C ILE A 8 4.80 1.04 3.55
N LEU A 9 3.55 1.31 3.14
CA LEU A 9 2.89 2.60 3.30
C LEU A 9 1.58 2.43 4.10
N GLY A 10 1.26 3.41 4.94
CA GLY A 10 -0.03 3.47 5.63
C GLY A 10 0.11 3.77 7.12
N SER A 11 -0.72 3.13 7.94
CA SER A 11 -0.74 3.28 9.39
C SER A 11 -0.06 2.10 10.11
N LYS A 12 0.24 2.27 11.39
CA LYS A 12 0.84 1.22 12.23
C LYS A 12 -0.13 0.05 12.34
N SER A 13 0.33 -1.16 12.03
CA SER A 13 -0.52 -2.35 12.15
C SER A 13 -0.75 -2.77 13.61
N PHE A 14 -1.83 -3.50 13.88
CA PHE A 14 -2.20 -3.94 15.23
C PHE A 14 -1.14 -4.84 15.91
N GLY A 15 -0.47 -5.70 15.14
CA GLY A 15 0.57 -6.56 15.69
C GLY A 15 0.06 -7.82 16.39
N LYS A 16 -0.88 -8.54 15.80
CA LYS A 16 -1.23 -9.89 16.29
C LYS A 16 -0.23 -10.92 15.76
N GLY A 17 0.86 -11.12 16.50
CA GLY A 17 1.92 -12.08 16.17
C GLY A 17 1.84 -13.41 16.92
N SER A 18 0.66 -13.96 17.20
CA SER A 18 0.52 -15.19 18.01
C SER A 18 -0.32 -16.26 17.31
N VAL A 19 0.09 -17.51 17.42
CA VAL A 19 -0.67 -18.68 16.91
C VAL A 19 -1.39 -19.33 18.07
N GLN A 20 -2.68 -19.61 17.88
CA GLN A 20 -3.50 -20.32 18.85
C GLN A 20 -3.91 -21.67 18.27
N THR A 21 -3.74 -22.73 19.07
CA THR A 21 -4.13 -24.10 18.74
C THR A 21 -5.22 -24.55 19.69
N ILE A 22 -6.16 -25.36 19.19
CA ILE A 22 -7.26 -25.92 19.97
C ILE A 22 -6.94 -27.38 20.29
N PHE A 23 -6.95 -27.72 21.57
CA PHE A 23 -6.76 -29.06 22.08
C PHE A 23 -8.11 -29.61 22.58
N PRO A 24 -8.70 -30.60 21.90
CA PRO A 24 -9.93 -31.23 22.37
C PRO A 24 -9.64 -32.11 23.60
N LEU A 25 -10.57 -32.14 24.55
CA LEU A 25 -10.56 -33.02 25.72
C LEU A 25 -11.55 -34.17 25.54
N SER A 26 -11.33 -35.23 26.32
CA SER A 26 -12.13 -36.46 26.27
C SER A 26 -13.59 -36.28 26.69
N ASP A 27 -13.91 -35.19 27.40
CA ASP A 27 -15.26 -34.84 27.85
C ASP A 27 -16.05 -34.00 26.81
N GLY A 28 -15.47 -33.76 25.63
CA GLY A 28 -16.05 -32.93 24.58
C GLY A 28 -15.77 -31.43 24.73
N SER A 29 -15.05 -31.01 25.78
CA SER A 29 -14.56 -29.64 25.92
C SER A 29 -13.27 -29.41 25.11
N ALA A 30 -12.80 -28.16 25.03
CA ALA A 30 -11.58 -27.82 24.30
C ALA A 30 -10.80 -26.67 24.97
N ILE A 31 -9.47 -26.78 24.99
CA ILE A 31 -8.56 -25.73 25.46
C ILE A 31 -7.97 -25.00 24.26
N ARG A 32 -8.07 -23.67 24.25
CA ARG A 32 -7.37 -22.82 23.27
C ARG A 32 -6.10 -22.28 23.90
N LEU A 33 -4.94 -22.70 23.37
CA LEU A 33 -3.63 -22.33 23.89
C LEU A 33 -2.80 -21.60 22.84
N THR A 34 -2.07 -20.56 23.26
CA THR A 34 -1.09 -19.90 22.40
C THR A 34 0.19 -20.72 22.38
N THR A 35 0.53 -21.32 21.23
CA THR A 35 1.64 -22.27 21.10
C THR A 35 2.90 -21.61 20.56
N SER A 36 2.76 -20.55 19.76
CA SER A 36 3.88 -19.91 19.07
C SER A 36 3.71 -18.41 18.94
N LYS A 37 4.84 -17.70 18.80
CA LYS A 37 4.91 -16.28 18.47
C LYS A 37 5.66 -16.10 17.14
N TYR A 38 5.21 -15.13 16.34
CA TYR A 38 5.88 -14.73 15.11
C TYR A 38 6.89 -13.62 15.39
N PHE A 39 8.07 -13.78 14.80
CA PHE A 39 9.17 -12.81 14.84
C PHE A 39 9.48 -12.37 13.41
N SER A 40 9.90 -11.11 13.25
CA SER A 40 10.42 -10.64 11.98
C SER A 40 11.75 -11.34 11.65
N PRO A 41 12.19 -11.41 10.39
CA PRO A 41 13.51 -11.93 10.02
C PRO A 41 14.69 -11.28 10.77
N LYS A 42 14.52 -10.05 11.27
CA LYS A 42 15.50 -9.35 12.12
C LYS A 42 15.34 -9.62 13.62
N GLY A 43 14.50 -10.58 14.00
CA GLY A 43 14.27 -10.97 15.40
C GLY A 43 13.33 -10.03 16.17
N GLN A 44 12.65 -9.08 15.51
CA GLN A 44 11.73 -8.18 16.20
C GLN A 44 10.40 -8.87 16.53
N VAL A 45 9.88 -8.62 17.74
CA VAL A 45 8.59 -9.15 18.18
C VAL A 45 7.46 -8.36 17.54
N ILE A 46 6.66 -9.01 16.70
CA ILE A 46 5.51 -8.36 16.05
C ILE A 46 4.32 -8.27 17.02
N HIS A 47 4.24 -9.21 17.97
CA HIS A 47 3.16 -9.28 18.95
C HIS A 47 3.15 -8.06 19.89
N GLY A 48 2.06 -7.30 19.89
CA GLY A 48 1.88 -6.12 20.76
C GLY A 48 2.56 -4.84 20.27
N GLN A 49 3.54 -4.94 19.36
CA GLN A 49 4.19 -3.78 18.76
C GLN A 49 3.66 -3.42 17.38
N GLY A 50 3.18 -4.39 16.59
CA GLY A 50 2.81 -4.10 15.21
C GLY A 50 4.00 -3.90 14.30
N VAL A 51 3.72 -3.69 13.01
CA VAL A 51 4.71 -3.34 12.01
C VAL A 51 4.57 -1.86 11.71
N MET A 52 5.67 -1.12 11.83
CA MET A 52 5.72 0.29 11.49
C MET A 52 5.98 0.43 9.98
N PRO A 53 5.12 1.16 9.23
CA PRO A 53 5.33 1.38 7.81
C PRO A 53 6.56 2.25 7.56
N ASP A 54 7.17 2.11 6.38
CA ASP A 54 8.28 2.94 5.93
C ASP A 54 7.81 4.37 5.60
N LEU A 55 6.59 4.50 5.09
CA LEU A 55 5.92 5.78 4.84
C LEU A 55 4.63 5.84 5.65
N VAL A 56 4.61 6.69 6.67
CA VAL A 56 3.43 6.90 7.51
C VAL A 56 2.44 7.80 6.76
N VAL A 57 1.25 7.25 6.46
CA VAL A 57 0.12 7.99 5.89
C VAL A 57 -1.09 7.71 6.75
N GLN A 58 -1.62 8.73 7.41
CA GLN A 58 -2.84 8.60 8.22
C GLN A 58 -4.04 8.41 7.31
N GLU A 59 -4.95 7.51 7.68
CA GLU A 59 -6.20 7.31 6.94
C GLU A 59 -7.02 8.61 6.94
N GLY A 60 -7.40 9.06 5.75
CA GLY A 60 -8.20 10.25 5.59
C GLY A 60 -8.90 10.25 4.25
N LYS A 61 -10.18 10.64 4.25
CA LYS A 61 -10.88 10.92 3.01
C LYS A 61 -10.45 12.30 2.52
N ILE A 62 -9.91 12.35 1.30
CA ILE A 62 -9.61 13.63 0.66
C ILE A 62 -10.95 14.24 0.26
N GLN A 63 -11.41 15.23 1.02
CA GLN A 63 -12.46 16.11 0.53
C GLN A 63 -11.79 17.04 -0.48
N LEU A 64 -12.05 16.80 -1.77
CA LEU A 64 -11.69 17.74 -2.81
C LEU A 64 -12.60 18.97 -2.65
N THR A 65 -12.26 19.86 -1.72
CA THR A 65 -12.79 21.22 -1.77
C THR A 65 -12.13 21.87 -2.97
N VAL A 66 -12.84 21.87 -4.10
CA VAL A 66 -12.52 22.76 -5.22
C VAL A 66 -12.73 24.17 -4.69
N LYS A 67 -11.71 24.73 -4.04
CA LYS A 67 -11.62 26.19 -3.98
C LYS A 67 -11.33 26.59 -5.42
N GLU A 68 -12.30 27.23 -6.03
CA GLU A 68 -12.12 27.94 -7.30
C GLU A 68 -11.06 29.03 -7.07
N ASP A 69 -9.78 28.64 -7.16
CA ASP A 69 -8.69 29.58 -7.35
C ASP A 69 -8.87 30.16 -8.76
N THR A 70 -9.59 31.27 -8.80
CA THR A 70 -9.68 32.19 -9.93
C THR A 70 -8.28 32.71 -10.26
N GLY A 71 -7.51 31.99 -11.08
CA GLY A 71 -6.17 32.50 -11.41
C GLY A 71 -5.21 31.61 -12.19
N LYS A 72 -5.66 30.99 -13.29
CA LYS A 72 -4.95 30.76 -14.57
C LYS A 72 -5.71 29.69 -15.34
N SER A 73 -6.13 30.03 -16.56
CA SER A 73 -7.06 29.24 -17.37
C SER A 73 -6.59 27.80 -17.51
N ALA A 74 -7.43 26.85 -17.10
CA ALA A 74 -7.16 25.43 -17.23
C ALA A 74 -6.83 25.05 -18.70
N GLU A 75 -7.38 25.79 -19.69
CA GLU A 75 -7.03 25.68 -21.11
C GLU A 75 -5.53 25.63 -21.41
N GLU A 76 -4.70 26.41 -20.71
CA GLU A 76 -3.25 26.46 -20.99
C GLU A 76 -2.51 25.20 -20.51
N ILE A 77 -3.03 24.57 -19.45
CA ILE A 77 -2.51 23.33 -18.89
C ILE A 77 -2.97 22.15 -19.75
N PHE A 78 -4.24 22.16 -20.19
CA PHE A 78 -4.79 21.13 -21.08
C PHE A 78 -4.08 21.06 -22.43
N GLN A 79 -3.79 22.22 -23.06
CA GLN A 79 -3.07 22.25 -24.34
C GLN A 79 -1.63 21.70 -24.26
N LYS A 80 -0.99 21.75 -23.08
CA LYS A 80 0.33 21.14 -22.85
C LYS A 80 0.25 19.63 -22.66
N ILE A 81 -0.86 19.12 -22.13
CA ILE A 81 -1.07 17.68 -21.89
C ILE A 81 -1.51 16.98 -23.18
N GLU A 82 -2.36 17.60 -24.01
CA GLU A 82 -2.82 17.00 -25.28
C GLU A 82 -1.69 16.76 -26.29
N LYS A 83 -0.59 17.52 -26.21
CA LYS A 83 0.60 17.31 -27.06
C LYS A 83 1.51 16.17 -26.60
N GLY A 84 1.23 15.54 -25.45
CA GLY A 84 1.96 14.37 -24.94
C GLY A 84 1.09 13.11 -24.93
N LYS A 85 0.83 12.52 -26.10
CA LYS A 85 0.19 11.20 -26.18
C LYS A 85 1.12 10.11 -25.64
N ALA A 86 0.76 9.48 -24.52
CA ALA A 86 1.00 8.05 -24.26
C ALA A 86 0.18 7.55 -23.05
N GLU A 87 -0.35 6.33 -23.19
CA GLU A 87 -1.03 5.49 -22.18
C GLU A 87 -2.55 5.69 -22.02
N GLU A 88 -3.27 5.40 -23.09
CA GLU A 88 -4.66 4.92 -23.04
C GLU A 88 -4.67 3.40 -22.79
N LYS A 89 -5.53 2.95 -21.85
CA LYS A 89 -5.87 1.54 -21.45
C LYS A 89 -5.13 0.89 -20.26
N ILE A 90 -5.29 1.42 -19.03
CA ILE A 90 -5.38 0.61 -17.79
C ILE A 90 -6.49 1.12 -16.83
N ALA A 91 -7.38 2.00 -17.30
CA ALA A 91 -8.48 2.52 -16.47
C ALA A 91 -9.68 1.56 -16.46
N GLU A 92 -9.46 0.32 -16.03
CA GLU A 92 -10.56 -0.59 -15.70
C GLU A 92 -11.13 -0.15 -14.34
N LYS A 93 -12.14 0.72 -14.41
CA LYS A 93 -13.14 1.07 -13.40
C LYS A 93 -12.72 0.88 -11.93
N ILE A 94 -11.79 1.71 -11.46
CA ILE A 94 -11.51 1.84 -10.03
C ILE A 94 -12.79 2.38 -9.35
N PRO A 95 -13.38 1.69 -8.35
CA PRO A 95 -14.57 2.18 -7.67
C PRO A 95 -14.31 3.57 -7.05
N GLU A 96 -15.28 4.48 -7.14
CA GLU A 96 -15.13 5.90 -6.70
C GLU A 96 -14.64 6.03 -5.25
N GLU A 97 -14.97 5.06 -4.39
CA GLU A 97 -14.51 4.99 -3.01
C GLU A 97 -12.97 5.03 -2.89
N TYR A 98 -12.27 4.31 -3.78
CA TYR A 98 -10.82 4.25 -3.83
C TYR A 98 -10.19 5.55 -4.34
N LEU A 99 -10.94 6.39 -5.05
CA LEU A 99 -10.47 7.70 -5.51
C LEU A 99 -10.36 8.71 -4.34
N SER A 100 -11.16 8.50 -3.29
CA SER A 100 -11.19 9.35 -2.11
C SER A 100 -10.16 8.96 -1.04
N ASP A 101 -9.54 7.79 -1.18
CA ASP A 101 -8.58 7.24 -0.23
C ASP A 101 -7.19 7.87 -0.41
N ASN A 102 -6.74 8.59 0.61
CA ASN A 102 -5.43 9.22 0.59
C ASN A 102 -4.26 8.23 0.62
N GLN A 103 -4.41 7.05 1.24
CA GLN A 103 -3.37 6.04 1.30
C GLN A 103 -3.18 5.40 -0.07
N LEU A 104 -4.27 5.12 -0.78
CA LEU A 104 -4.18 4.56 -2.13
C LEU A 104 -3.55 5.53 -3.12
N MET A 105 -3.97 6.81 -3.09
CA MET A 105 -3.39 7.84 -3.96
C MET A 105 -1.88 7.95 -3.73
N ARG A 106 -1.44 7.99 -2.47
CA ARG A 106 -0.02 8.02 -2.12
C ARG A 106 0.73 6.76 -2.55
N ALA A 107 0.11 5.59 -2.46
CA ALA A 107 0.72 4.36 -2.96
C ALA A 107 0.95 4.43 -4.48
N MET A 108 -0.02 4.96 -5.24
CA MET A 108 0.11 5.14 -6.69
C MET A 108 1.22 6.14 -7.05
N ASP A 109 1.33 7.25 -6.30
CA ASP A 109 2.40 8.22 -6.49
C ASP A 109 3.78 7.60 -6.27
N VAL A 110 3.93 6.80 -5.22
CA VAL A 110 5.17 6.08 -4.91
C VAL A 110 5.52 5.09 -6.02
N LEU A 111 4.55 4.31 -6.51
CA LEU A 111 4.76 3.37 -7.61
C LEU A 111 5.17 4.07 -8.91
N LYS A 112 4.50 5.16 -9.27
CA LYS A 112 4.86 5.99 -10.43
C LYS A 112 6.27 6.55 -10.28
N ALA A 113 6.61 7.08 -9.10
CA ALA A 113 7.94 7.61 -8.82
C ALA A 113 9.03 6.54 -8.96
N ILE A 114 8.78 5.32 -8.47
CA ILE A 114 9.72 4.19 -8.64
C ILE A 114 9.88 3.81 -10.11
N LYS A 115 8.77 3.73 -10.88
CA LYS A 115 8.81 3.44 -12.33
C LYS A 115 9.65 4.47 -13.10
N ILE A 116 9.58 5.75 -12.70
CA ILE A 116 10.34 6.84 -13.32
C ILE A 116 11.82 6.79 -12.91
N TYR A 117 12.10 6.58 -11.61
CA TYR A 117 13.46 6.65 -11.07
C TYR A 117 14.31 5.40 -11.34
N ASN A 118 13.68 4.23 -11.38
CA ASN A 118 14.33 2.97 -11.72
C ASN A 118 13.56 2.34 -12.89
N PRO A 119 13.77 2.85 -14.13
CA PRO A 119 13.10 2.29 -15.29
C PRO A 119 13.42 0.79 -15.35
N PRO A 120 12.42 -0.07 -15.55
CA PRO A 120 12.66 -1.50 -15.67
C PRO A 120 13.67 -1.75 -16.78
N ASP A 121 14.73 -2.48 -16.44
CA ASP A 121 15.77 -2.86 -17.38
C ASP A 121 15.20 -3.95 -18.29
N TYR A 122 14.57 -3.54 -19.39
CA TYR A 122 13.94 -4.43 -20.38
C TYR A 122 14.96 -5.30 -21.15
N SER A 123 16.25 -5.21 -20.81
CA SER A 123 17.33 -6.00 -21.41
C SER A 123 17.41 -7.44 -20.91
N ARG A 124 16.67 -7.81 -19.85
CA ARG A 124 16.44 -9.20 -19.43
C ARG A 124 15.01 -9.63 -19.78
N THR A 125 14.74 -9.80 -21.07
CA THR A 125 13.75 -10.79 -21.48
C THR A 125 14.39 -12.16 -21.34
N ASP A 126 13.83 -12.99 -20.47
CA ASP A 126 14.30 -14.34 -20.17
C ASP A 126 14.49 -15.15 -21.46
N SER A 127 15.75 -15.41 -21.81
CA SER A 127 16.10 -16.62 -22.55
C SER A 127 16.24 -17.74 -21.51
N GLU A 128 15.36 -18.74 -21.66
CA GLU A 128 15.23 -20.03 -20.93
C GLU A 128 14.16 -20.12 -19.83
#